data_AF-A0A5C4T1T0-F1
#
_entry.id   AF-A0A5C4T1T0-F1
#
_cell.length_a   1.000
_cell.length_b   1.000
_cell.length_c   1.000
_cell.angle_alpha   90.00
_cell.angle_beta   90.00
_cell.angle_gamma   90.00
#
_symmetry.space_group_name_H-M   'P 1'
#
loop_
_entity.id
_entity.type
_entity.pdbx_description
1 polymer ?
#
loop_
_entity_poly.entity_id
_entity_poly.type
_entity_poly.pdbx_seq_one_letter_code
_entity_poly.pdbx_strand_id
1 'polypeptide(L)'
;MIREWTTRIITVLTLAAVLLFGLLGYYERNPEAFAAASVPASLPQPIGSEQLFDPAAIRAGDTIAGMSAESVTAGTHGVNSVTVRFLGDREVSGRFEVLDVETEAYNPGDVVFTVDEKSAASLPKARTFHEVPNRFALHFAKETDKDIFGAAGSTGTGSIVITDYTAVYADTLEGIPDKAAFAEVKTLHVIPPFRPEQNNPDFDKEMKTFPALKLDPKRATAKPGAVYDWLESVNKTFYGLAYNGKRISASQRGQVGQWLRGAFTEARTDQLLHTHVPEVEGGYLIGGGSSGLIPPVVIKEVRDPLLTAGPDGEYVFTVTWIVSGTQDAKLTCYLRYEAAGWKIDRYEYEMI
;
A
#
# COMPACT_ATOMS: atom_id res chain seq x y z
N MET A 1 -26.86 10.36 -33.52
CA MET A 1 -26.20 10.38 -32.20
C MET A 1 -26.96 9.59 -31.14
N ILE A 2 -28.15 10.01 -30.66
CA ILE A 2 -28.89 9.25 -29.63
C ILE A 2 -29.23 7.82 -30.08
N ARG A 3 -29.68 7.66 -31.33
CA ARG A 3 -30.08 6.35 -31.89
C ARG A 3 -28.94 5.31 -31.96
N GLU A 4 -27.71 5.74 -32.25
CA GLU A 4 -26.53 4.85 -32.29
C GLU A 4 -26.07 4.44 -30.89
N TRP A 5 -26.16 5.34 -29.92
CA TRP A 5 -25.87 5.05 -28.52
C TRP A 5 -26.85 4.00 -27.95
N THR A 6 -28.14 4.14 -28.26
CA THR A 6 -29.15 3.17 -27.84
C THR A 6 -28.90 1.79 -28.46
N THR A 7 -28.53 1.72 -29.74
CA THR A 7 -28.21 0.43 -30.39
C THR A 7 -26.99 -0.24 -29.76
N ARG A 8 -25.91 0.50 -29.48
CA ARG A 8 -24.70 -0.04 -28.85
C ARG A 8 -24.96 -0.56 -27.43
N ILE A 9 -25.74 0.17 -26.63
CA ILE A 9 -26.11 -0.24 -25.27
C ILE A 9 -26.95 -1.52 -25.32
N ILE A 10 -27.94 -1.59 -26.22
CA ILE A 10 -28.77 -2.79 -26.38
C ILE A 10 -27.93 -3.98 -26.82
N THR A 11 -26.99 -3.80 -27.76
CA THR A 11 -26.11 -4.90 -28.21
C THR A 11 -25.23 -5.43 -27.08
N VAL A 12 -24.63 -4.54 -26.28
CA VAL A 12 -23.78 -4.95 -25.14
C VAL A 12 -24.61 -5.67 -24.07
N LEU A 13 -25.79 -5.15 -23.73
CA LEU A 13 -26.68 -5.79 -22.76
C LEU A 13 -27.19 -7.14 -23.26
N THR A 14 -27.47 -7.27 -24.55
CA THR A 14 -27.90 -8.54 -25.14
C THR A 14 -26.75 -9.56 -25.14
N LEU A 15 -25.52 -9.14 -25.46
CA LEU A 15 -24.35 -10.02 -25.42
C LEU A 15 -24.04 -10.48 -23.99
N ALA A 16 -24.12 -9.56 -23.02
CA ALA A 16 -23.95 -9.86 -21.61
C ALA A 16 -25.03 -10.84 -21.10
N ALA A 17 -26.28 -10.64 -21.50
CA ALA A 17 -27.37 -11.56 -21.17
C ALA A 17 -27.14 -12.95 -21.80
N VAL A 18 -26.76 -13.03 -23.08
CA VAL A 18 -26.47 -14.31 -23.75
C VAL A 18 -25.30 -15.04 -23.09
N LEU A 19 -24.24 -14.31 -22.69
CA LEU A 19 -23.12 -14.91 -21.95
C LEU A 19 -23.52 -15.38 -20.56
N LEU A 20 -24.31 -14.58 -19.83
CA LEU A 20 -24.77 -14.92 -18.48
C LEU A 20 -25.70 -16.14 -18.50
N PHE A 21 -26.68 -16.17 -19.40
CA PHE A 21 -27.60 -17.31 -19.57
C PHE A 21 -26.89 -18.52 -20.19
N GLY A 22 -25.90 -18.31 -21.05
CA GLY A 22 -25.06 -19.38 -21.58
C GLY A 22 -24.21 -20.03 -20.48
N LEU A 23 -23.60 -19.23 -19.60
CA LEU A 23 -22.85 -19.69 -18.45
C LEU A 23 -23.74 -20.39 -17.42
N LEU A 24 -24.90 -19.81 -17.09
CA LEU A 24 -25.87 -20.43 -16.18
C LEU A 24 -26.42 -21.75 -16.74
N GLY A 25 -26.76 -21.78 -18.03
CA GLY A 25 -27.23 -23.01 -18.69
C GLY A 25 -26.14 -24.06 -18.85
N TYR A 26 -24.87 -23.65 -19.01
CA TYR A 26 -23.73 -24.56 -19.01
C TYR A 26 -23.46 -25.12 -17.61
N TYR A 27 -23.63 -24.31 -16.56
CA TYR A 27 -23.49 -24.69 -15.15
C TYR A 27 -24.58 -25.68 -14.72
N GLU A 28 -25.84 -25.43 -15.08
CA GLU A 28 -26.95 -26.36 -14.79
C GLU A 28 -26.81 -27.70 -15.52
N ARG A 29 -26.24 -27.71 -16.73
CA ARG A 29 -26.07 -28.94 -17.53
C ARG A 29 -24.79 -29.72 -17.25
N ASN A 30 -23.76 -29.09 -16.69
CA ASN A 30 -22.46 -29.72 -16.44
C ASN A 30 -21.94 -29.40 -15.01
N PRO A 31 -22.70 -29.73 -13.95
CA PRO A 31 -22.25 -29.47 -12.58
C PRO A 31 -20.94 -30.21 -12.25
N GLU A 32 -20.64 -31.30 -12.97
CA GLU A 32 -19.44 -32.12 -12.77
C GLU A 32 -18.18 -31.56 -13.44
N ALA A 33 -18.31 -30.68 -14.45
CA ALA A 33 -17.16 -30.03 -15.10
C ALA A 33 -16.52 -28.95 -14.20
N PHE A 34 -17.24 -28.52 -13.15
CA PHE A 34 -16.79 -27.56 -12.15
C PHE A 34 -16.86 -28.11 -10.72
N ALA A 35 -17.17 -29.40 -10.56
CA ALA A 35 -16.97 -30.07 -9.29
C ALA A 35 -15.46 -30.14 -9.05
N ALA A 36 -14.96 -29.32 -8.12
CA ALA A 36 -13.65 -29.56 -7.53
C ALA A 36 -13.60 -31.03 -7.13
N ALA A 37 -12.51 -31.73 -7.49
CA ALA A 37 -12.30 -33.11 -7.09
C ALA A 37 -12.66 -33.23 -5.61
N SER A 38 -13.65 -34.06 -5.30
CA SER A 38 -14.15 -34.23 -3.94
C SER A 38 -13.03 -34.84 -3.11
N VAL A 39 -12.28 -33.98 -2.43
CA VAL A 39 -11.60 -34.38 -1.20
C VAL A 39 -12.71 -34.92 -0.31
N PRO A 40 -12.70 -36.20 0.08
CA PRO A 40 -13.75 -36.74 0.92
C PRO A 40 -13.85 -35.85 2.16
N ALA A 41 -15.06 -35.38 2.45
CA ALA A 41 -15.32 -34.67 3.69
C ALA A 41 -14.98 -35.63 4.83
N SER A 42 -13.82 -35.43 5.44
CA SER A 42 -13.48 -36.04 6.72
C SER A 42 -14.60 -35.64 7.68
N LEU A 43 -15.28 -36.62 8.25
CA LEU A 43 -16.18 -36.39 9.38
C LEU A 43 -15.45 -35.48 10.39
N PRO A 44 -16.10 -34.46 10.97
CA PRO A 44 -15.48 -33.62 11.98
C PRO A 44 -14.99 -34.52 13.11
N GLN A 45 -13.67 -34.73 13.15
CA GLN A 45 -13.06 -35.37 14.31
C GLN A 45 -13.11 -34.35 15.45
N PRO A 46 -13.45 -34.78 16.67
CA PRO A 46 -13.44 -33.88 17.81
C PRO A 46 -12.03 -33.31 17.96
N ILE A 47 -11.92 -31.99 17.89
CA ILE A 47 -10.74 -31.25 18.33
C ILE A 47 -10.48 -31.71 19.77
N GLY A 48 -9.35 -32.38 20.01
CA GLY A 48 -8.99 -32.82 21.36
C GLY A 48 -8.98 -31.63 22.30
N SER A 49 -9.63 -31.72 23.46
CA SER A 49 -9.68 -30.64 24.46
C SER A 49 -8.30 -30.18 24.95
N GLU A 50 -7.23 -30.88 24.59
CA GLU A 50 -5.85 -30.68 25.01
C GLU A 50 -5.15 -29.48 24.36
N GLN A 51 -5.67 -28.96 23.24
CA GLN A 51 -5.12 -27.76 22.57
C GLN A 51 -5.82 -26.46 22.98
N LEU A 52 -6.99 -26.55 23.62
CA LEU A 52 -7.78 -25.39 23.96
C LEU A 52 -7.46 -24.92 25.38
N PHE A 53 -7.13 -23.64 25.53
CA PHE A 53 -7.00 -23.02 26.85
C PHE A 53 -8.13 -22.03 27.12
N ASP A 54 -8.45 -21.87 28.40
CA ASP A 54 -9.33 -20.80 28.87
C ASP A 54 -8.48 -19.58 29.23
N PRO A 55 -8.62 -18.44 28.52
CA PRO A 55 -7.85 -17.23 28.80
C PRO A 55 -7.97 -16.74 30.25
N ALA A 56 -9.09 -17.00 30.93
CA ALA A 56 -9.29 -16.59 32.31
C ALA A 56 -8.59 -17.51 33.33
N ALA A 57 -8.23 -18.73 32.93
CA ALA A 57 -7.68 -19.75 33.83
C ALA A 57 -6.19 -20.03 33.61
N ILE A 58 -5.66 -19.74 32.42
CA ILE A 58 -4.28 -20.08 32.04
C ILE A 58 -3.24 -19.36 32.91
N ARG A 59 -2.18 -20.09 33.30
CA ARG A 59 -1.07 -19.60 34.11
C ARG A 59 0.28 -20.00 33.51
N ALA A 60 1.31 -19.26 33.89
CA ALA A 60 2.69 -19.65 33.59
C ALA A 60 2.99 -21.03 34.19
N GLY A 61 3.62 -21.89 33.40
CA GLY A 61 3.89 -23.30 33.69
C GLY A 61 2.84 -24.27 33.11
N ASP A 62 1.64 -23.81 32.74
CA ASP A 62 0.63 -24.68 32.14
C ASP A 62 1.12 -25.25 30.81
N THR A 63 0.66 -26.45 30.47
CA THR A 63 0.99 -27.11 29.21
C THR A 63 -0.26 -27.27 28.36
N ILE A 64 -0.24 -26.71 27.15
CA ILE A 64 -1.35 -26.73 26.18
C ILE A 64 -0.78 -27.16 24.83
N ALA A 65 -1.40 -28.14 24.16
CA ALA A 65 -0.90 -28.74 22.92
C ALA A 65 0.60 -29.15 23.00
N GLY A 66 1.06 -29.57 24.18
CA GLY A 66 2.46 -29.92 24.46
C GLY A 66 3.44 -28.74 24.45
N MET A 67 2.96 -27.49 24.47
CA MET A 67 3.76 -26.28 24.64
C MET A 67 3.58 -25.72 26.06
N SER A 68 4.65 -25.23 26.67
CA SER A 68 4.59 -24.67 28.03
C SER A 68 4.33 -23.17 27.97
N ALA A 69 3.33 -22.68 28.69
CA ALA A 69 3.07 -21.26 28.86
C ALA A 69 4.19 -20.64 29.72
N GLU A 70 5.08 -19.86 29.13
CA GLU A 70 6.18 -19.20 29.86
C GLU A 70 5.68 -17.98 30.61
N SER A 71 4.87 -17.15 29.94
CA SER A 71 4.36 -15.91 30.50
C SER A 71 2.91 -15.68 30.09
N VAL A 72 2.10 -15.23 31.05
CA VAL A 72 0.72 -14.80 30.86
C VAL A 72 0.62 -13.35 31.31
N THR A 73 0.23 -12.47 30.40
CA THR A 73 0.06 -11.03 30.68
C THR A 73 -1.38 -10.64 30.41
N ALA A 74 -2.09 -10.19 31.44
CA ALA A 74 -3.44 -9.68 31.32
C ALA A 74 -3.42 -8.16 31.01
N GLY A 75 -4.46 -7.67 30.34
CA GLY A 75 -4.67 -6.24 30.13
C GLY A 75 -3.92 -5.62 28.94
N THR A 76 -3.28 -6.42 28.07
CA THR A 76 -2.42 -5.92 26.99
C THR A 76 -3.18 -5.13 25.91
N HIS A 77 -4.42 -5.52 25.62
CA HIS A 77 -5.27 -4.97 24.57
C HIS A 77 -6.70 -4.67 25.07
N GLY A 78 -6.82 -4.32 26.36
CA GLY A 78 -8.10 -4.03 27.03
C GLY A 78 -8.28 -4.84 28.31
N VAL A 79 -9.27 -4.46 29.13
CA VAL A 79 -9.44 -4.97 30.51
C VAL A 79 -9.56 -6.51 30.58
N ASN A 80 -10.15 -7.15 29.57
CA ASN A 80 -10.35 -8.60 29.51
C ASN A 80 -9.38 -9.32 28.56
N SER A 81 -8.33 -8.65 28.12
CA SER A 81 -7.36 -9.25 27.20
C SER A 81 -6.28 -10.06 27.93
N VAL A 82 -5.79 -11.10 27.29
CA VAL A 82 -4.70 -11.93 27.78
C VAL A 82 -3.77 -12.25 26.61
N THR A 83 -2.48 -12.03 26.82
CA THR A 83 -1.41 -12.48 25.92
C THR A 83 -0.64 -13.60 26.60
N VAL A 84 -0.48 -14.73 25.91
CA VAL A 84 0.25 -15.89 26.41
C VAL A 84 1.39 -16.23 25.47
N ARG A 85 2.61 -16.26 26.00
CA ARG A 85 3.77 -16.76 25.27
C ARG A 85 3.98 -18.23 25.60
N PHE A 86 3.99 -19.07 24.58
CA PHE A 86 4.24 -20.49 24.68
C PHE A 86 5.61 -20.85 24.13
N LEU A 87 6.36 -21.64 24.89
CA LEU A 87 7.66 -22.17 24.47
C LEU A 87 7.50 -23.53 23.80
N GLY A 88 8.31 -23.74 22.78
CA GLY A 88 8.44 -25.00 22.06
C GLY A 88 8.45 -24.81 20.56
N ASP A 89 9.24 -25.64 19.89
CA ASP A 89 9.34 -25.64 18.44
C ASP A 89 8.14 -26.40 17.86
N ARG A 90 7.55 -25.87 16.79
CA ARG A 90 6.46 -26.53 16.07
C ARG A 90 6.71 -26.46 14.58
N GLU A 91 6.69 -27.62 13.94
CA GLU A 91 6.52 -27.70 12.50
C GLU A 91 5.04 -27.55 12.18
N VAL A 92 4.70 -26.54 11.39
CA VAL A 92 3.32 -26.21 11.03
C VAL A 92 3.21 -26.03 9.53
N SER A 93 2.19 -26.66 8.95
CA SER A 93 1.81 -26.49 7.57
C SER A 93 0.59 -25.58 7.43
N GLY A 94 0.51 -24.88 6.30
CA GLY A 94 -0.56 -23.92 6.08
C GLY A 94 -0.40 -23.10 4.81
N ARG A 95 -1.16 -22.00 4.78
CA ARG A 95 -1.11 -20.97 3.74
C ARG A 95 -0.49 -19.72 4.31
N PHE A 96 0.17 -18.94 3.48
CA PHE A 96 0.68 -17.63 3.87
C PHE A 96 0.27 -16.54 2.88
N GLU A 97 0.23 -15.32 3.38
CA GLU A 97 0.00 -14.09 2.63
C GLU A 97 1.03 -13.05 3.09
N VAL A 98 1.71 -12.40 2.15
CA VAL A 98 2.57 -11.25 2.42
C VAL A 98 1.72 -10.00 2.27
N LEU A 99 1.38 -9.36 3.37
CA LEU A 99 0.47 -8.21 3.36
C LEU A 99 1.12 -6.99 2.72
N ASP A 100 0.30 -6.18 2.05
CA ASP A 100 0.76 -4.99 1.34
C ASP A 100 1.06 -3.86 2.34
N VAL A 101 2.17 -3.15 2.13
CA VAL A 101 2.63 -2.12 3.07
C VAL A 101 1.76 -0.87 3.05
N GLU A 102 1.16 -0.54 1.91
CA GLU A 102 0.45 0.72 1.73
C GLU A 102 -1.07 0.60 1.93
N THR A 103 -1.63 -0.59 1.65
CA THR A 103 -3.08 -0.81 1.65
C THR A 103 -3.60 -1.57 2.87
N GLU A 104 -2.74 -2.26 3.63
CA GLU A 104 -3.14 -2.98 4.82
C GLU A 104 -3.13 -2.08 6.06
N ALA A 105 -4.28 -1.98 6.74
CA ALA A 105 -4.45 -1.06 7.87
C ALA A 105 -3.79 -1.56 9.17
N TYR A 106 -3.69 -2.88 9.35
CA TYR A 106 -3.42 -3.47 10.66
C TYR A 106 -2.05 -4.14 10.77
N ASN A 107 -1.59 -4.82 9.72
CA ASN A 107 -0.33 -5.55 9.72
C ASN A 107 0.44 -5.29 8.40
N PRO A 108 0.75 -4.01 8.10
CA PRO A 108 1.35 -3.62 6.82
C PRO A 108 2.70 -4.30 6.62
N GLY A 109 2.82 -5.04 5.52
CA GLY A 109 4.02 -5.78 5.20
C GLY A 109 4.14 -7.14 5.85
N ASP A 110 3.39 -7.50 6.89
CA ASP A 110 3.63 -8.75 7.63
C ASP A 110 3.39 -10.00 6.77
N VAL A 111 4.16 -11.06 7.05
CA VAL A 111 3.84 -12.40 6.52
C VAL A 111 2.87 -13.04 7.50
N VAL A 112 1.63 -13.20 7.07
CA VAL A 112 0.62 -13.86 7.88
C VAL A 112 0.46 -15.29 7.45
N PHE A 113 0.64 -16.20 8.41
CA PHE A 113 0.51 -17.63 8.21
C PHE A 113 -0.80 -18.13 8.83
N THR A 114 -1.61 -18.82 8.02
CA THR A 114 -2.85 -19.49 8.43
C THR A 114 -2.61 -20.99 8.39
N VAL A 115 -2.64 -21.60 9.57
CA VAL A 115 -2.29 -23.02 9.78
C VAL A 115 -3.43 -23.91 9.29
N ASP A 116 -3.08 -25.04 8.66
CA ASP A 116 -4.06 -26.05 8.29
C ASP A 116 -4.59 -26.82 9.51
N GLU A 117 -5.71 -27.53 9.35
CA GLU A 117 -6.36 -28.24 10.45
C GLU A 117 -5.45 -29.28 11.12
N LYS A 118 -4.58 -29.93 10.34
CA LYS A 118 -3.68 -30.97 10.84
C LYS A 118 -2.65 -30.38 11.80
N SER A 119 -2.05 -29.25 11.42
CA SER A 119 -1.03 -28.58 12.21
C SER A 119 -1.62 -27.72 13.33
N ALA A 120 -2.85 -27.21 13.15
CA ALA A 120 -3.55 -26.43 14.16
C ALA A 120 -3.75 -27.22 15.47
N ALA A 121 -3.86 -28.55 15.40
CA ALA A 121 -3.97 -29.39 16.58
C ALA A 121 -2.72 -29.38 17.49
N SER A 122 -1.58 -28.98 16.94
CA SER A 122 -0.31 -28.88 17.67
C SER A 122 -0.08 -27.52 18.33
N LEU A 123 -1.01 -26.58 18.16
CA LEU A 123 -0.90 -25.22 18.64
C LEU A 123 -1.94 -24.90 19.72
N PRO A 124 -1.54 -24.20 20.80
CA PRO A 124 -2.48 -23.65 21.76
C PRO A 124 -3.49 -22.72 21.08
N LYS A 125 -4.73 -22.77 21.56
CA LYS A 125 -5.79 -21.90 21.03
C LYS A 125 -6.77 -21.51 22.12
N ALA A 126 -7.18 -20.25 22.15
CA ALA A 126 -8.20 -19.80 23.07
C ALA A 126 -9.53 -20.51 22.77
N ARG A 127 -10.17 -21.07 23.80
CA ARG A 127 -11.46 -21.79 23.65
C ARG A 127 -12.52 -20.91 22.98
N THR A 128 -12.54 -19.61 23.25
CA THR A 128 -13.50 -18.66 22.67
C THR A 128 -13.35 -18.51 21.15
N PHE A 129 -12.17 -18.80 20.60
CA PHE A 129 -11.88 -18.69 19.16
C PHE A 129 -11.70 -20.05 18.47
N HIS A 130 -12.14 -21.15 19.10
CA HIS A 130 -11.87 -22.51 18.59
C HIS A 130 -12.37 -22.76 17.15
N GLU A 131 -13.37 -22.02 16.68
CA GLU A 131 -13.90 -22.10 15.31
C GLU A 131 -13.09 -21.31 14.26
N VAL A 132 -12.23 -20.36 14.68
CA VAL A 132 -11.44 -19.51 13.78
C VAL A 132 -10.08 -20.15 13.50
N PRO A 133 -9.60 -20.31 12.26
CA PRO A 133 -8.29 -20.90 11.99
C PRO A 133 -7.14 -20.23 12.78
N ASN A 134 -6.15 -20.99 13.21
CA ASN A 134 -4.94 -20.41 13.82
C ASN A 134 -4.22 -19.58 12.75
N ARG A 135 -4.16 -18.26 12.98
CA ARG A 135 -3.57 -17.28 12.08
C ARG A 135 -2.63 -16.39 12.88
N PHE A 136 -1.37 -16.28 12.48
CA PHE A 136 -0.38 -15.46 13.16
C PHE A 136 0.53 -14.71 12.18
N ALA A 137 1.02 -13.55 12.61
CA ALA A 137 2.09 -12.84 11.94
C ALA A 137 3.44 -13.48 12.29
N LEU A 138 4.26 -13.73 11.28
CA LEU A 138 5.62 -14.22 11.46
C LEU A 138 6.55 -13.07 11.84
N HIS A 139 7.31 -13.28 12.91
CA HIS A 139 8.40 -12.42 13.31
C HIS A 139 9.73 -13.04 12.89
N PHE A 140 10.57 -12.27 12.21
CA PHE A 140 11.83 -12.75 11.66
C PHE A 140 13.01 -12.25 12.49
N ALA A 141 13.99 -13.12 12.76
CA ALA A 141 15.22 -12.70 13.43
C ALA A 141 16.04 -11.73 12.55
N LYS A 142 15.94 -11.88 11.22
CA LYS A 142 16.48 -10.96 10.22
C LYS A 142 15.37 -10.60 9.24
N GLU A 143 15.15 -9.31 9.01
CA GLU A 143 14.13 -8.84 8.05
C GLU A 143 14.30 -9.44 6.65
N THR A 144 15.54 -9.71 6.21
CA THR A 144 15.81 -10.33 4.90
C THR A 144 15.29 -11.77 4.77
N ASP A 145 15.06 -12.48 5.87
CA ASP A 145 14.54 -13.86 5.82
C ASP A 145 13.07 -13.89 5.34
N LYS A 146 12.39 -12.74 5.44
CA LYS A 146 11.05 -12.52 4.91
C LYS A 146 10.98 -12.64 3.39
N ASP A 147 12.06 -12.29 2.69
CA ASP A 147 12.11 -12.29 1.22
C ASP A 147 11.86 -13.70 0.62
N ILE A 148 12.07 -14.75 1.41
CA ILE A 148 11.79 -16.15 1.03
C ILE A 148 10.29 -16.35 0.73
N PHE A 149 9.40 -15.58 1.37
CA PHE A 149 7.95 -15.63 1.14
C PHE A 149 7.49 -14.80 -0.06
N GLY A 150 8.40 -14.08 -0.71
CA GLY A 150 8.12 -13.23 -1.86
C GLY A 150 7.81 -11.79 -1.50
N ALA A 151 7.59 -10.97 -2.53
CA ALA A 151 7.23 -9.57 -2.38
C ALA A 151 5.83 -9.39 -1.75
N ALA A 152 5.51 -8.18 -1.30
CA ALA A 152 4.16 -7.80 -0.89
C ALA A 152 3.10 -8.23 -1.92
N GLY A 153 1.99 -8.81 -1.43
CA GLY A 153 0.93 -9.41 -2.25
C GLY A 153 1.19 -10.86 -2.68
N SER A 154 2.37 -11.42 -2.40
CA SER A 154 2.61 -12.85 -2.62
C SER A 154 1.74 -13.69 -1.70
N THR A 155 1.32 -14.84 -2.21
CA THR A 155 0.59 -15.84 -1.42
C THR A 155 1.25 -17.19 -1.61
N GLY A 156 0.86 -18.19 -0.82
CA GLY A 156 1.35 -19.54 -1.08
C GLY A 156 0.99 -20.53 -0.02
N THR A 157 1.64 -21.70 -0.11
CA THR A 157 1.52 -22.78 0.86
C THR A 157 2.91 -23.21 1.31
N GLY A 158 3.02 -23.75 2.52
CA GLY A 158 4.29 -24.27 3.01
C GLY A 158 4.17 -25.03 4.32
N SER A 159 5.27 -25.66 4.70
CA SER A 159 5.55 -26.15 6.05
C SER A 159 6.75 -25.39 6.60
N ILE A 160 6.60 -24.79 7.77
CA ILE A 160 7.62 -23.97 8.43
C ILE A 160 7.82 -24.46 9.87
N VAL A 161 8.99 -24.18 10.43
CA VAL A 161 9.25 -24.32 11.86
C VAL A 161 9.09 -22.95 12.49
N ILE A 162 8.21 -22.88 13.48
CA ILE A 162 8.06 -21.72 14.35
C ILE A 162 8.62 -22.01 15.73
N THR A 163 9.04 -20.95 16.38
CA THR A 163 9.45 -20.88 17.79
C THR A 163 8.66 -19.77 18.47
N ASP A 164 8.59 -19.79 19.80
CA ASP A 164 8.00 -18.71 20.61
C ASP A 164 6.61 -18.23 20.13
N TYR A 165 5.64 -19.14 20.13
CA TYR A 165 4.28 -18.83 19.72
C TYR A 165 3.56 -17.99 20.79
N THR A 166 3.04 -16.84 20.40
CA THR A 166 2.29 -15.91 21.24
C THR A 166 0.84 -15.89 20.79
N ALA A 167 -0.05 -16.37 21.66
CA ALA A 167 -1.49 -16.30 21.45
C ALA A 167 -2.06 -15.06 22.15
N VAL A 168 -2.95 -14.33 21.46
CA VAL A 168 -3.60 -13.14 21.99
C VAL A 168 -5.11 -13.37 22.05
N TYR A 169 -5.70 -13.03 23.18
CA TYR A 169 -7.14 -13.01 23.40
C TYR A 169 -7.59 -11.62 23.84
N ALA A 170 -8.69 -11.11 23.28
CA ALA A 170 -9.48 -10.01 23.82
C ALA A 170 -10.92 -10.10 23.26
N ASP A 171 -11.87 -9.47 23.95
CA ASP A 171 -13.28 -9.44 23.51
C ASP A 171 -13.45 -8.74 22.14
N THR A 172 -12.56 -7.78 21.84
CA THR A 172 -12.43 -7.13 20.53
C THR A 172 -10.96 -7.14 20.13
N LEU A 173 -10.60 -7.92 19.10
CA LEU A 173 -9.28 -7.93 18.48
C LEU A 173 -9.41 -7.45 17.04
N GLU A 174 -9.34 -6.13 16.85
CA GLU A 174 -9.22 -5.59 15.50
C GLU A 174 -7.74 -5.44 15.15
N GLY A 175 -7.27 -6.21 14.17
CA GLY A 175 -5.94 -6.05 13.61
C GLY A 175 -4.77 -6.59 14.44
N ILE A 176 -5.00 -7.22 15.58
CA ILE A 176 -3.95 -7.79 16.44
C ILE A 176 -3.89 -9.30 16.23
N PRO A 177 -2.94 -9.83 15.44
CA PRO A 177 -2.81 -11.26 15.23
C PRO A 177 -2.04 -11.90 16.38
N ASP A 178 -2.19 -13.22 16.51
CA ASP A 178 -1.18 -14.05 17.16
C ASP A 178 0.18 -13.83 16.50
N LYS A 179 1.26 -14.17 17.19
CA LYS A 179 2.63 -14.03 16.65
C LYS A 179 3.42 -15.30 16.81
N ALA A 180 4.35 -15.55 15.90
CA ALA A 180 5.29 -16.65 16.04
C ALA A 180 6.66 -16.24 15.49
N ALA A 181 7.74 -16.63 16.15
CA ALA A 181 9.07 -16.43 15.61
C ALA A 181 9.35 -17.47 14.53
N PHE A 182 9.66 -17.02 13.32
CA PHE A 182 10.06 -17.88 12.22
C PHE A 182 11.47 -18.43 12.47
N ALA A 183 11.64 -19.74 12.32
CA ALA A 183 12.94 -20.41 12.47
C ALA A 183 13.45 -21.05 11.17
N GLU A 184 12.61 -21.79 10.44
CA GLU A 184 13.05 -22.52 9.25
C GLU A 184 11.90 -22.77 8.25
N VAL A 185 12.21 -22.81 6.96
CA VAL A 185 11.32 -23.36 5.92
C VAL A 185 11.62 -24.85 5.72
N LYS A 186 10.60 -25.72 5.80
CA LYS A 186 10.69 -27.11 5.36
C LYS A 186 10.26 -27.26 3.90
N THR A 187 9.12 -26.69 3.57
CA THR A 187 8.60 -26.62 2.21
C THR A 187 7.92 -25.28 1.99
N LEU A 188 8.09 -24.71 0.78
CA LEU A 188 7.42 -23.47 0.43
C LEU A 188 7.11 -23.47 -1.06
N HIS A 189 5.87 -23.17 -1.37
CA HIS A 189 5.39 -22.89 -2.71
C HIS A 189 4.86 -21.46 -2.73
N VAL A 190 5.66 -20.57 -3.31
CA VAL A 190 5.35 -19.16 -3.44
C VAL A 190 4.62 -18.93 -4.76
N ILE A 191 3.44 -18.33 -4.66
CA ILE A 191 2.67 -17.80 -5.76
C ILE A 191 2.92 -16.28 -5.76
N PRO A 192 3.66 -15.74 -6.74
CA PRO A 192 3.89 -14.31 -6.82
C PRO A 192 2.54 -13.59 -6.98
N PRO A 193 2.46 -12.30 -6.59
CA PRO A 193 1.24 -11.52 -6.71
C PRO A 193 0.69 -11.59 -8.14
N PHE A 194 -0.54 -12.10 -8.29
CA PHE A 194 -1.20 -12.17 -9.59
C PHE A 194 -1.93 -10.85 -9.87
N ARG A 195 -1.27 -9.94 -10.59
CA ARG A 195 -1.95 -8.76 -11.14
C ARG A 195 -1.32 -8.37 -12.47
N PRO A 196 -1.91 -8.74 -13.63
CA PRO A 196 -1.49 -8.12 -14.88
C PRO A 196 -1.69 -6.62 -14.76
N GLU A 197 -0.66 -5.83 -15.10
CA GLU A 197 -0.78 -4.38 -15.15
C GLU A 197 -2.00 -4.00 -16.00
N GLN A 198 -2.93 -3.24 -15.42
CA GLN A 198 -4.08 -2.73 -16.13
C GLN A 198 -3.87 -1.26 -16.42
N ASN A 199 -4.06 -0.87 -17.68
CA ASN A 199 -4.10 0.55 -18.03
C ASN A 199 -5.34 1.18 -17.39
N ASN A 200 -5.14 2.28 -16.67
CA ASN A 200 -6.24 3.08 -16.18
C ASN A 200 -6.86 3.88 -17.35
N PRO A 201 -8.13 3.63 -17.72
CA PRO A 201 -8.77 4.33 -18.84
C PRO A 201 -9.07 5.82 -18.53
N ASP A 202 -8.95 6.23 -17.27
CA ASP A 202 -9.18 7.62 -16.84
C ASP A 202 -7.86 8.39 -16.59
N PHE A 203 -6.72 7.79 -16.96
CA PHE A 203 -5.38 8.29 -16.64
C PHE A 203 -5.10 9.74 -17.10
N ASP A 204 -5.49 10.08 -18.32
CA ASP A 204 -5.06 11.30 -19.01
C ASP A 204 -6.04 12.47 -18.87
N LYS A 205 -7.21 12.26 -18.27
CA LYS A 205 -8.31 13.23 -18.28
C LYS A 205 -7.95 14.58 -17.65
N GLU A 206 -7.08 14.57 -16.63
CA GLU A 206 -6.77 15.76 -15.82
C GLU A 206 -5.33 16.28 -15.99
N MET A 207 -4.44 15.54 -16.68
CA MET A 207 -3.03 15.93 -16.86
C MET A 207 -2.84 16.96 -17.98
N LYS A 208 -3.16 18.23 -17.70
CA LYS A 208 -2.93 19.35 -18.63
C LYS A 208 -1.45 19.70 -18.73
N THR A 209 -0.99 20.15 -19.89
CA THR A 209 0.40 20.59 -20.08
C THR A 209 0.78 21.70 -19.09
N PHE A 210 1.99 21.62 -18.52
CA PHE A 210 2.51 22.67 -17.66
C PHE A 210 2.70 23.99 -18.41
N PRO A 211 2.42 25.13 -17.76
CA PRO A 211 2.72 26.45 -18.33
C PRO A 211 4.22 26.64 -18.44
N ALA A 212 4.67 27.25 -19.55
CA ALA A 212 6.06 27.60 -19.76
C ALA A 212 6.32 29.08 -19.42
N LEU A 213 7.38 29.36 -18.65
CA LEU A 213 7.87 30.72 -18.45
C LEU A 213 8.63 31.20 -19.69
N LYS A 214 8.02 32.07 -20.48
CA LYS A 214 8.58 32.61 -21.74
C LYS A 214 9.46 33.84 -21.52
N LEU A 215 10.32 33.80 -20.50
CA LEU A 215 11.31 34.84 -20.23
C LEU A 215 12.70 34.22 -20.29
N ASP A 216 13.65 34.88 -20.96
CA ASP A 216 15.06 34.54 -20.78
C ASP A 216 15.54 34.90 -19.35
N PRO A 217 16.67 34.36 -18.87
CA PRO A 217 17.22 34.65 -17.55
C PRO A 217 17.28 36.12 -17.18
N LYS A 218 17.79 36.96 -18.07
CA LYS A 218 17.95 38.40 -17.80
C LYS A 218 16.60 39.08 -17.58
N ARG A 219 15.59 38.73 -18.38
CA ARG A 219 14.23 39.26 -18.24
C ARG A 219 13.50 38.72 -17.02
N ALA A 220 13.71 37.45 -16.67
CA ALA A 220 13.14 36.83 -15.48
C ALA A 220 13.69 37.49 -14.20
N THR A 221 14.99 37.74 -14.13
CA THR A 221 15.63 38.47 -13.02
C THR A 221 15.08 39.89 -12.85
N ALA A 222 14.77 40.57 -13.95
CA ALA A 222 14.16 41.90 -13.92
C ALA A 222 12.66 41.89 -13.57
N LYS A 223 12.00 40.71 -13.58
CA LYS A 223 10.55 40.55 -13.35
C LYS A 223 10.26 39.34 -12.47
N PRO A 224 10.75 39.32 -11.21
CA PRO A 224 10.59 38.16 -10.34
C PRO A 224 9.12 37.83 -10.01
N GLY A 225 8.21 38.80 -10.07
CA GLY A 225 6.77 38.54 -9.95
C GLY A 225 6.22 37.60 -11.05
N ALA A 226 6.74 37.67 -12.28
CA ALA A 226 6.34 36.76 -13.35
C ALA A 226 6.88 35.33 -13.14
N VAL A 227 7.98 35.18 -12.41
CA VAL A 227 8.49 33.87 -11.98
C VAL A 227 7.56 33.28 -10.93
N TYR A 228 7.12 34.09 -9.97
CA TYR A 228 6.14 33.67 -8.97
C TYR A 228 4.82 33.21 -9.61
N ASP A 229 4.23 34.01 -10.50
CA ASP A 229 2.98 33.66 -11.21
C ASP A 229 3.10 32.34 -11.98
N TRP A 230 4.27 32.09 -12.56
CA TRP A 230 4.57 30.83 -13.24
C TRP A 230 4.62 29.65 -12.25
N LEU A 231 5.31 29.79 -11.12
CA LEU A 231 5.37 28.76 -10.07
C LEU A 231 3.97 28.44 -9.53
N GLU A 232 3.12 29.45 -9.30
CA GLU A 232 1.72 29.23 -8.91
C GLU A 232 0.95 28.44 -9.96
N SER A 233 1.16 28.77 -11.23
CA SER A 233 0.49 28.09 -12.34
C SER A 233 0.98 26.65 -12.49
N VAL A 234 2.28 26.38 -12.30
CA VAL A 234 2.83 25.01 -12.23
C VAL A 234 2.21 24.24 -11.08
N ASN A 235 2.14 24.82 -9.87
CA ASN A 235 1.53 24.18 -8.71
C ASN A 235 0.05 23.83 -8.97
N LYS A 236 -0.70 24.74 -9.60
CA LYS A 236 -2.10 24.50 -9.99
C LYS A 236 -2.24 23.36 -11.00
N THR A 237 -1.36 23.30 -12.00
CA THR A 237 -1.36 22.20 -12.98
C THR A 237 -0.98 20.86 -12.35
N PHE A 238 -0.14 20.85 -11.31
CA PHE A 238 0.25 19.62 -10.63
C PHE A 238 -0.93 18.85 -10.04
N TYR A 239 -2.00 19.55 -9.62
CA TYR A 239 -3.25 18.92 -9.18
C TYR A 239 -3.93 18.04 -10.23
N GLY A 240 -3.50 18.11 -11.50
CA GLY A 240 -3.88 17.13 -12.53
C GLY A 240 -3.44 15.70 -12.21
N LEU A 241 -2.43 15.51 -11.35
CA LEU A 241 -2.02 14.21 -10.81
C LEU A 241 -2.82 13.87 -9.54
N ALA A 242 -4.14 14.06 -9.56
CA ALA A 242 -4.99 13.80 -8.41
C ALA A 242 -5.08 12.29 -8.11
N TYR A 243 -5.09 11.94 -6.82
CA TYR A 243 -5.39 10.57 -6.40
C TYR A 243 -6.78 10.16 -6.89
N ASN A 244 -6.85 9.03 -7.59
CA ASN A 244 -8.10 8.48 -8.11
C ASN A 244 -8.36 7.03 -7.65
N GLY A 245 -7.53 6.50 -6.75
CA GLY A 245 -7.66 5.13 -6.22
C GLY A 245 -7.38 4.01 -7.23
N LYS A 246 -7.01 4.34 -8.47
CA LYS A 246 -6.80 3.37 -9.56
C LYS A 246 -5.32 3.20 -9.84
N ARG A 247 -4.91 1.95 -10.01
CA ARG A 247 -3.54 1.60 -10.44
C ARG A 247 -3.30 2.03 -11.87
N ILE A 248 -2.06 2.35 -12.19
CA ILE A 248 -1.59 2.65 -13.54
C ILE A 248 -0.45 1.69 -13.91
N SER A 249 -0.27 1.45 -15.21
CA SER A 249 0.82 0.61 -15.74
C SER A 249 2.18 1.32 -15.71
N ALA A 250 3.27 0.57 -15.92
CA ALA A 250 4.61 1.14 -16.08
C ALA A 250 4.69 2.15 -17.23
N SER A 251 3.97 1.87 -18.33
CA SER A 251 3.87 2.78 -19.48
C SER A 251 3.19 4.10 -19.09
N GLN A 252 2.09 4.04 -18.34
CA GLN A 252 1.38 5.22 -17.85
C GLN A 252 2.23 6.01 -16.83
N ARG A 253 2.97 5.33 -15.95
CA ARG A 253 3.97 5.99 -15.09
C ARG A 253 5.04 6.71 -15.90
N GLY A 254 5.51 6.10 -16.99
CA GLY A 254 6.42 6.75 -17.94
C GLY A 254 5.84 8.02 -18.56
N GLN A 255 4.53 8.03 -18.86
CA GLN A 255 3.82 9.22 -19.34
C GLN A 255 3.73 10.31 -18.26
N VAL A 256 3.50 9.95 -16.98
CA VAL A 256 3.60 10.91 -15.87
C VAL A 256 5.01 11.51 -15.80
N GLY A 257 6.05 10.69 -15.93
CA GLY A 257 7.43 11.17 -15.95
C GLY A 257 7.70 12.17 -17.09
N GLN A 258 7.21 11.88 -18.30
CA GLN A 258 7.29 12.82 -19.43
C GLN A 258 6.51 14.12 -19.17
N TRP A 259 5.34 14.02 -18.55
CA TRP A 259 4.52 15.17 -18.19
C TRP A 259 5.22 16.05 -17.13
N LEU A 260 5.76 15.45 -16.07
CA LEU A 260 6.54 16.13 -15.02
C LEU A 260 7.79 16.84 -15.57
N ARG A 261 8.51 16.20 -16.50
CA ARG A 261 9.62 16.85 -17.23
C ARG A 261 9.20 18.10 -18.00
N GLY A 262 7.90 18.39 -18.15
CA GLY A 262 7.41 19.67 -18.64
C GLY A 262 7.83 20.86 -17.77
N ALA A 263 7.86 20.69 -16.44
CA ALA A 263 8.15 21.77 -15.47
C ALA A 263 9.34 21.49 -14.54
N PHE A 264 9.72 20.22 -14.34
CA PHE A 264 10.75 19.82 -13.39
C PHE A 264 12.01 19.31 -14.08
N THR A 265 13.16 19.40 -13.41
CA THR A 265 14.40 18.74 -13.86
C THR A 265 14.23 17.22 -13.85
N GLU A 266 15.14 16.49 -14.50
CA GLU A 266 15.11 15.02 -14.51
C GLU A 266 15.21 14.44 -13.11
N ALA A 267 16.21 14.87 -12.32
CA ALA A 267 16.40 14.42 -10.95
C ALA A 267 15.16 14.69 -10.07
N ARG A 268 14.53 15.87 -10.21
CA ARG A 268 13.31 16.19 -9.48
C ARG A 268 12.12 15.38 -9.94
N THR A 269 12.04 15.07 -11.23
CA THR A 269 11.00 14.20 -11.80
C THR A 269 11.07 12.81 -11.17
N ASP A 270 12.27 12.23 -11.07
CA ASP A 270 12.45 10.89 -10.49
C ASP A 270 12.04 10.87 -9.01
N GLN A 271 12.41 11.91 -8.25
CA GLN A 271 11.95 12.08 -6.87
C GLN A 271 10.42 12.19 -6.77
N LEU A 272 9.80 13.04 -7.60
CA LEU A 272 8.35 13.22 -7.61
C LEU A 272 7.61 11.93 -8.03
N LEU A 273 8.15 11.17 -8.98
CA LEU A 273 7.60 9.87 -9.36
C LEU A 273 7.70 8.85 -8.23
N HIS A 274 8.78 8.86 -7.45
CA HIS A 274 8.92 7.97 -6.30
C HIS A 274 7.89 8.31 -5.20
N THR A 275 7.67 9.60 -4.93
CA THR A 275 6.73 10.05 -3.89
C THR A 275 5.27 9.97 -4.31
N HIS A 276 4.94 10.38 -5.54
CA HIS A 276 3.55 10.55 -5.99
C HIS A 276 3.05 9.42 -6.88
N VAL A 277 3.95 8.56 -7.37
CA VAL A 277 3.59 7.41 -8.19
C VAL A 277 4.37 6.17 -7.72
N PRO A 278 4.26 5.80 -6.42
CA PRO A 278 4.96 4.66 -5.87
C PRO A 278 4.54 3.36 -6.56
N GLU A 279 5.47 2.41 -6.54
CA GLU A 279 5.22 1.05 -6.96
C GLU A 279 4.37 0.34 -5.91
N VAL A 280 3.29 -0.31 -6.37
CA VAL A 280 2.39 -1.09 -5.52
C VAL A 280 2.12 -2.42 -6.18
N GLU A 281 1.54 -3.37 -5.45
CA GLU A 281 1.20 -4.66 -6.03
C GLU A 281 0.29 -4.51 -7.27
N GLY A 282 0.81 -4.92 -8.44
CA GLY A 282 0.10 -4.87 -9.72
C GLY A 282 0.24 -3.57 -10.52
N GLY A 283 1.24 -2.75 -10.24
CA GLY A 283 1.60 -1.58 -11.04
C GLY A 283 2.03 -0.41 -10.18
N TYR A 284 1.43 0.75 -10.40
CA TYR A 284 1.74 1.96 -9.63
C TYR A 284 0.47 2.66 -9.17
N LEU A 285 0.53 3.34 -8.03
CA LEU A 285 -0.59 4.11 -7.51
C LEU A 285 -0.28 5.59 -7.59
N ILE A 286 -1.22 6.44 -7.99
CA ILE A 286 -1.03 7.89 -7.94
C ILE A 286 -1.27 8.37 -6.49
N GLY A 287 -0.24 8.45 -5.66
CA GLY A 287 -0.34 8.76 -4.22
C GLY A 287 -0.85 10.17 -3.85
N GLY A 288 -0.84 11.13 -4.78
CA GLY A 288 -1.44 12.45 -4.51
C GLY A 288 -1.06 13.56 -5.49
N GLY A 289 -1.90 14.61 -5.53
CA GLY A 289 -1.83 15.70 -6.51
C GLY A 289 -1.24 17.01 -5.99
N SER A 290 -0.50 17.01 -4.87
CA SER A 290 0.21 18.20 -4.41
C SER A 290 1.71 17.99 -4.57
N SER A 291 2.38 18.85 -5.35
CA SER A 291 3.84 18.83 -5.43
C SER A 291 4.49 19.26 -4.11
N GLY A 292 3.74 19.99 -3.28
CA GLY A 292 4.30 20.70 -2.14
C GLY A 292 5.12 21.93 -2.54
N LEU A 293 5.01 22.46 -3.77
CA LEU A 293 5.62 23.72 -4.23
C LEU A 293 4.94 24.98 -3.68
N ILE A 294 3.65 24.89 -3.34
CA ILE A 294 2.97 25.89 -2.53
C ILE A 294 2.14 25.12 -1.49
N PRO A 295 2.39 25.32 -0.19
CA PRO A 295 1.66 24.64 0.85
C PRO A 295 0.19 25.08 0.85
N PRO A 296 -0.74 24.24 1.34
CA PRO A 296 -2.18 24.54 1.36
C PRO A 296 -2.54 25.54 2.47
N VAL A 297 -1.96 26.73 2.42
CA VAL A 297 -2.17 27.81 3.40
C VAL A 297 -2.83 29.03 2.74
N VAL A 298 -3.50 29.85 3.54
CA VAL A 298 -4.11 31.10 3.06
C VAL A 298 -3.03 32.19 3.04
N ILE A 299 -2.45 32.43 1.86
CA ILE A 299 -1.50 33.52 1.62
C ILE A 299 -2.29 34.83 1.51
N LYS A 300 -2.07 35.75 2.45
CA LYS A 300 -2.68 37.09 2.45
C LYS A 300 -1.92 38.07 1.57
N GLU A 301 -0.60 37.96 1.57
CA GLU A 301 0.28 38.89 0.88
C GLU A 301 1.56 38.15 0.45
N VAL A 302 2.12 38.58 -0.68
CA VAL A 302 3.38 38.09 -1.23
C VAL A 302 4.37 39.24 -1.21
N ARG A 303 5.53 39.06 -0.57
CA ARG A 303 6.56 40.09 -0.42
C ARG A 303 7.89 39.63 -0.98
N ASP A 304 8.68 40.61 -1.40
CA ASP A 304 10.09 40.48 -1.77
C ASP A 304 10.40 39.35 -2.77
N PRO A 305 9.62 39.18 -3.86
CA PRO A 305 9.99 38.21 -4.89
C PRO A 305 11.32 38.63 -5.52
N LEU A 306 12.29 37.73 -5.51
CA LEU A 306 13.63 37.97 -6.02
C LEU A 306 14.14 36.74 -6.75
N LEU A 307 14.75 36.94 -7.92
CA LEU A 307 15.46 35.89 -8.64
C LEU A 307 16.93 36.30 -8.79
N THR A 308 17.84 35.47 -8.29
CA THR A 308 19.28 35.69 -8.39
C THR A 308 19.93 34.56 -9.18
N ALA A 309 20.99 34.88 -9.92
CA ALA A 309 21.82 33.85 -10.53
C ALA A 309 22.72 33.24 -9.45
N GLY A 310 22.70 31.91 -9.34
CA GLY A 310 23.59 31.11 -8.51
C GLY A 310 24.81 30.61 -9.29
N PRO A 311 25.67 29.80 -8.64
CA PRO A 311 26.74 29.09 -9.31
C PRO A 311 26.22 28.06 -10.33
N ASP A 312 27.06 27.66 -11.29
CA ASP A 312 26.82 26.54 -12.20
C ASP A 312 25.51 26.59 -13.02
N GLY A 313 25.03 27.81 -13.33
CA GLY A 313 23.84 28.03 -14.14
C GLY A 313 22.52 27.78 -13.42
N GLU A 314 22.55 27.61 -12.09
CA GLU A 314 21.38 27.60 -11.22
C GLU A 314 20.86 29.04 -11.00
N TYR A 315 19.56 29.19 -10.77
CA TYR A 315 18.95 30.44 -10.34
C TYR A 315 18.15 30.20 -9.07
N VAL A 316 18.31 31.09 -8.10
CA VAL A 316 17.63 31.00 -6.80
C VAL A 316 16.53 32.05 -6.77
N PHE A 317 15.28 31.57 -6.74
CA PHE A 317 14.10 32.37 -6.54
C PHE A 317 13.71 32.35 -5.06
N THR A 318 13.48 33.52 -4.45
CA THR A 318 12.97 33.63 -3.09
C THR A 318 11.73 34.49 -3.05
N VAL A 319 10.80 34.16 -2.16
CA VAL A 319 9.61 34.98 -1.89
C VAL A 319 9.13 34.75 -0.47
N THR A 320 8.59 35.80 0.15
CA THR A 320 7.99 35.73 1.48
C THR A 320 6.47 35.75 1.37
N TRP A 321 5.80 34.84 2.07
CA TRP A 321 4.36 34.76 2.20
C TRP A 321 3.92 35.21 3.58
N ILE A 322 3.01 36.17 3.60
CA ILE A 322 2.29 36.55 4.82
C ILE A 322 1.08 35.63 4.95
N VAL A 323 1.08 34.76 5.95
CA VAL A 323 0.11 33.66 6.05
C VAL A 323 -0.96 33.96 7.09
N SER A 324 -2.21 33.58 6.81
CA SER A 324 -3.28 33.71 7.80
C SER A 324 -3.20 32.62 8.87
N GLY A 325 -3.17 33.03 10.14
CA GLY A 325 -3.41 32.13 11.28
C GLY A 325 -2.22 31.22 11.65
N THR A 326 -1.08 31.34 10.97
CA THR A 326 0.16 30.63 11.26
C THR A 326 1.35 31.59 11.10
N GLN A 327 2.58 31.10 11.34
CA GLN A 327 3.80 31.86 11.07
C GLN A 327 3.92 32.18 9.57
N ASP A 328 4.56 33.30 9.26
CA ASP A 328 4.87 33.65 7.88
C ASP A 328 5.87 32.62 7.33
N ALA A 329 5.98 32.53 6.00
CA ALA A 329 6.83 31.52 5.38
C ALA A 329 7.66 32.11 4.26
N LYS A 330 8.90 31.66 4.13
CA LYS A 330 9.77 31.99 3.01
C LYS A 330 9.94 30.75 2.13
N LEU A 331 9.59 30.89 0.85
CA LEU A 331 9.93 29.90 -0.17
C LEU A 331 11.30 30.24 -0.76
N THR A 332 12.16 29.23 -0.85
CA THR A 332 13.36 29.26 -1.69
C THR A 332 13.23 28.18 -2.74
N CYS A 333 13.24 28.56 -4.02
CA CYS A 333 13.09 27.67 -5.16
C CYS A 333 14.31 27.77 -6.07
N TYR A 334 14.90 26.62 -6.37
CA TYR A 334 16.10 26.50 -7.19
C TYR A 334 15.67 26.08 -8.60
N LEU A 335 16.07 26.87 -9.58
CA LEU A 335 15.62 26.81 -10.96
C LEU A 335 16.80 26.61 -11.90
N ARG A 336 16.56 25.93 -13.03
CA ARG A 336 17.53 25.80 -14.12
C ARG A 336 16.93 26.32 -15.42
N TYR A 337 17.75 26.97 -16.24
CA TYR A 337 17.35 27.40 -17.58
C TYR A 337 18.01 26.49 -18.61
N GLU A 338 17.21 25.62 -19.22
CA GLU A 338 17.67 24.59 -20.18
C GLU A 338 17.17 24.90 -21.60
N ALA A 339 17.56 24.08 -22.58
CA ALA A 339 17.13 24.24 -23.97
C ALA A 339 15.60 24.25 -24.14
N ALA A 340 14.88 23.52 -23.27
CA ALA A 340 13.42 23.47 -23.25
C ALA A 340 12.76 24.58 -22.40
N GLY A 341 13.55 25.51 -21.84
CA GLY A 341 13.10 26.60 -20.98
C GLY A 341 13.39 26.35 -19.50
N TRP A 342 12.64 27.05 -18.64
CA TRP A 342 12.81 26.96 -17.19
C TRP A 342 12.34 25.62 -16.61
N LYS A 343 13.11 25.09 -15.67
CA LYS A 343 12.83 23.88 -14.89
C LYS A 343 12.99 24.16 -13.41
N ILE A 344 12.14 23.54 -12.61
CA ILE A 344 12.21 23.53 -11.15
C ILE A 344 13.06 22.33 -10.73
N ASP A 345 14.13 22.59 -9.97
CA ASP A 345 15.05 21.57 -9.51
C ASP A 345 14.72 21.12 -8.08
N ARG A 346 14.62 22.07 -7.15
CA ARG A 346 14.23 21.80 -5.77
C ARG A 346 13.64 23.05 -5.13
N TYR A 347 12.96 22.88 -4.01
CA TYR A 347 12.41 23.98 -3.23
C TYR A 347 12.31 23.60 -1.77
N GLU A 348 12.43 24.62 -0.93
CA GLU A 348 12.48 24.51 0.52
C GLU A 348 11.68 25.65 1.14
N TYR A 349 11.19 25.40 2.36
CA TYR A 349 10.45 26.37 3.15
C TYR A 349 11.15 26.62 4.47
N GLU A 350 11.09 27.87 4.90
CA GLU A 350 11.47 28.29 6.23
C GLU A 350 10.28 29.06 6.84
N MET A 351 9.83 28.62 8.02
CA MET A 351 8.86 29.40 8.80
C MET A 351 9.60 30.57 9.46
N ILE A 352 9.03 31.76 9.40
CA ILE A 352 9.65 33.01 9.86
C ILE A 352 8.79 33.78 10.87
#